data_AF-A0A3R7SZV7-F1
#
_entry.id   AF-A0A3R7SZV7-F1
#
_cell.length_a   1.000
_cell.length_b   1.000
_cell.length_c   1.000
_cell.angle_alpha   90.00
_cell.angle_beta   90.00
_cell.angle_gamma   90.00
#
_symmetry.space_group_name_H-M   'P 1'
#
loop_
_entity.id
_entity.type
_entity.pdbx_description
1 polymer ?
#
loop_
_entity_poly.entity_id
_entity_poly.type
_entity_poly.pdbx_seq_one_letter_code
_entity_poly.pdbx_strand_id
1 'polypeptide(L)'
;MAADWVNAGERRWKQEEPTWGIWAVPESNIAMLPNDMRNLHAIELGCGTGHVSGWMARRDATVTGINNFDAQLTVARHLMRENNTDLELLHGNAETVPKPDTSYDFAISEYGAAIWCDPMVWLPEAARLLKPGSKLRFLGHYPMAIACWGNGGADPDALLRRCYFDLHKLGWRDAEIDPGGVEFNLSISG
;
A
#
# COMPACT_ATOMS: atom_id res chain seq x y z
N MET A 1 5.13 8.40 15.80
CA MET A 1 5.50 7.45 14.72
C MET A 1 5.15 6.00 15.09
N ALA A 2 5.94 5.26 15.88
CA ALA A 2 5.64 3.82 16.13
C ALA A 2 4.33 3.56 16.89
N ALA A 3 4.02 4.32 17.94
CA ALA A 3 2.76 4.19 18.68
C ALA A 3 1.52 4.55 17.83
N ASP A 4 1.67 5.50 16.91
CA ASP A 4 0.61 5.88 15.97
C ASP A 4 0.31 4.75 14.99
N TRP A 5 1.34 4.04 14.52
CA TRP A 5 1.19 2.86 13.67
C TRP A 5 0.51 1.71 14.40
N VAL A 6 0.82 1.47 15.68
CA VAL A 6 0.12 0.45 16.50
C VAL A 6 -1.35 0.79 16.60
N ASN A 7 -1.69 2.00 17.07
CA ASN A 7 -3.08 2.41 17.26
C ASN A 7 -3.88 2.39 15.95
N ALA A 8 -3.29 2.90 14.86
CA ALA A 8 -3.94 2.88 13.54
C ALA A 8 -4.06 1.47 12.97
N GLY A 9 -3.02 0.64 13.14
CA GLY A 9 -3.01 -0.76 12.74
C GLY A 9 -4.08 -1.55 13.46
N GLU A 10 -4.15 -1.47 14.79
CA GLU A 10 -5.19 -2.12 15.59
C GLU A 10 -6.60 -1.75 15.13
N ARG A 11 -6.87 -0.46 14.90
CA ARG A 11 -8.17 -0.01 14.40
C ARG A 11 -8.52 -0.68 13.07
N ARG A 12 -7.57 -0.70 12.11
CA ARG A 12 -7.78 -1.31 10.78
C ARG A 12 -7.96 -2.83 10.83
N TRP A 13 -7.22 -3.52 11.70
CA TRP A 13 -7.35 -4.97 11.87
C TRP A 13 -8.68 -5.38 12.51
N LYS A 14 -9.23 -4.54 13.40
CA LYS A 14 -10.50 -4.78 14.12
C LYS A 14 -11.76 -4.37 13.35
N GLN A 15 -11.63 -3.75 12.16
CA GLN A 15 -12.79 -3.40 11.35
C GLN A 15 -13.59 -4.64 10.95
N GLU A 16 -14.92 -4.50 10.81
CA GLU A 16 -15.78 -5.58 10.31
C GLU A 16 -15.66 -5.75 8.79
N GLU A 17 -15.30 -4.68 8.09
CA GLU A 17 -15.09 -4.63 6.64
C GLU A 17 -13.94 -3.65 6.31
N PRO A 18 -13.09 -3.92 5.29
CA PRO A 18 -12.10 -2.94 4.84
C PRO A 18 -12.77 -1.66 4.34
N THR A 19 -12.14 -0.52 4.61
CA THR A 19 -12.50 0.77 4.02
C THR A 19 -11.31 1.37 3.27
N TRP A 20 -11.57 2.09 2.19
CA TRP A 20 -10.54 2.54 1.26
C TRP A 20 -10.51 4.06 1.11
N GLY A 21 -9.29 4.59 1.02
CA GLY A 21 -9.03 5.99 0.74
C GLY A 21 -9.47 6.92 1.86
N ILE A 22 -9.29 8.22 1.59
CA ILE A 22 -9.56 9.29 2.56
C ILE A 22 -11.03 9.37 2.98
N TRP A 23 -11.96 8.89 2.15
CA TRP A 23 -13.40 8.87 2.45
C TRP A 23 -13.89 7.57 3.08
N ALA A 24 -12.97 6.68 3.45
CA ALA A 24 -13.28 5.39 4.08
C ALA A 24 -14.40 4.64 3.33
N VAL A 25 -14.32 4.60 2.00
CA VAL A 25 -15.34 3.96 1.17
C VAL A 25 -15.34 2.45 1.46
N PRO A 26 -16.48 1.83 1.83
CA PRO A 26 -16.53 0.41 2.15
C PRO A 26 -16.10 -0.49 1.00
N GLU A 27 -15.46 -1.62 1.32
CA GLU A 27 -15.07 -2.65 0.35
C GLU A 27 -16.26 -3.14 -0.49
N SER A 28 -17.44 -3.26 0.10
CA SER A 28 -18.69 -3.62 -0.58
C SER A 28 -19.08 -2.70 -1.73
N ASN A 29 -18.55 -1.47 -1.78
CA ASN A 29 -18.81 -0.53 -2.86
C ASN A 29 -17.75 -0.54 -3.97
N ILE A 30 -16.50 -0.94 -3.66
CA ILE A 30 -15.36 -0.85 -4.60
C ILE A 30 -14.89 -2.23 -5.08
N ALA A 31 -14.99 -3.25 -4.22
CA ALA A 31 -14.50 -4.60 -4.43
C ALA A 31 -13.00 -4.64 -4.78
N MET A 32 -12.16 -3.99 -3.96
CA MET A 32 -10.69 -4.00 -4.10
C MET A 32 -10.09 -5.37 -3.84
N LEU A 33 -10.73 -6.24 -3.08
CA LEU A 33 -10.32 -7.63 -2.86
C LEU A 33 -11.27 -8.57 -3.61
N PRO A 34 -10.77 -9.71 -4.13
CA PRO A 34 -11.66 -10.77 -4.59
C PRO A 34 -12.53 -11.26 -3.42
N ASN A 35 -13.82 -11.53 -3.68
CA ASN A 35 -14.75 -12.02 -2.64
C ASN A 35 -14.34 -13.38 -2.08
N ASP A 36 -13.83 -14.27 -2.94
CA ASP A 36 -13.29 -15.57 -2.58
C ASP A 36 -11.82 -15.60 -2.97
N MET A 37 -10.94 -15.78 -1.98
CA MET A 37 -9.50 -15.89 -2.19
C MET A 37 -8.96 -17.27 -1.81
N ARG A 38 -9.83 -18.27 -1.63
CA ARG A 38 -9.42 -19.65 -1.34
C ARG A 38 -8.44 -20.15 -2.40
N ASN A 39 -7.31 -20.67 -1.93
CA ASN A 39 -6.22 -21.20 -2.75
C ASN A 39 -5.51 -20.16 -3.64
N LEU A 40 -5.76 -18.86 -3.45
CA LEU A 40 -4.99 -17.83 -4.15
C LEU A 40 -3.68 -17.55 -3.40
N HIS A 41 -2.59 -17.40 -4.14
CA HIS A 41 -1.36 -16.81 -3.63
C HIS A 41 -1.43 -15.31 -3.86
N ALA A 42 -1.45 -14.52 -2.79
CA ALA A 42 -1.57 -13.07 -2.86
C ALA A 42 -0.33 -12.37 -2.31
N ILE A 43 0.03 -11.23 -2.91
CA ILE A 43 1.09 -10.35 -2.40
C ILE A 43 0.60 -8.94 -2.12
N GLU A 44 0.95 -8.38 -0.96
CA GLU A 44 0.80 -6.97 -0.65
C GLU A 44 2.14 -6.24 -0.78
N LEU A 45 2.22 -5.29 -1.70
CA LEU A 45 3.41 -4.50 -2.01
C LEU A 45 3.40 -3.18 -1.21
N GLY A 46 4.27 -3.09 -0.20
CA GLY A 46 4.27 -2.00 0.78
C GLY A 46 3.21 -2.22 1.86
N CYS A 47 3.25 -3.37 2.53
CA CYS A 47 2.16 -3.84 3.40
C CYS A 47 1.99 -3.09 4.72
N GLY A 48 2.91 -2.18 5.07
CA GLY A 48 2.87 -1.43 6.32
C GLY A 48 2.68 -2.34 7.54
N THR A 49 1.59 -2.13 8.29
CA THR A 49 1.21 -2.94 9.47
C THR A 49 0.41 -4.21 9.10
N GLY A 50 0.39 -4.61 7.83
CA GLY A 50 -0.16 -5.87 7.34
C GLY A 50 -1.68 -6.00 7.36
N HIS A 51 -2.43 -4.89 7.46
CA HIS A 51 -3.88 -4.97 7.65
C HIS A 51 -4.62 -5.51 6.41
N VAL A 52 -4.23 -5.10 5.20
CA VAL A 52 -4.80 -5.66 3.96
C VAL A 52 -4.36 -7.12 3.78
N SER A 53 -3.11 -7.44 4.09
CA SER A 53 -2.63 -8.84 4.14
C SER A 53 -3.49 -9.71 5.06
N GLY A 54 -3.82 -9.21 6.26
CA GLY A 54 -4.72 -9.89 7.18
C GLY A 54 -6.13 -10.08 6.61
N TRP A 55 -6.65 -9.09 5.88
CA TRP A 55 -7.93 -9.20 5.18
C TRP A 55 -7.94 -10.23 4.06
N MET A 56 -6.84 -10.38 3.32
CA MET A 56 -6.69 -11.42 2.30
C MET A 56 -6.59 -12.82 2.94
N ALA A 57 -5.84 -12.96 4.03
CA ALA A 57 -5.71 -14.23 4.75
C ALA A 57 -7.03 -14.68 5.39
N ARG A 58 -7.83 -13.75 5.93
CA ARG A 58 -9.20 -14.04 6.41
C ARG A 58 -10.17 -14.49 5.31
N ARG A 59 -9.81 -14.29 4.04
CA ARG A 59 -10.52 -14.82 2.85
C ARG A 59 -9.85 -16.10 2.30
N ASP A 60 -9.06 -16.78 3.13
CA ASP A 60 -8.36 -18.05 2.85
C ASP A 60 -7.27 -17.98 1.77
N ALA A 61 -6.68 -16.80 1.55
CA ALA A 61 -5.50 -16.66 0.70
C ALA A 61 -4.21 -17.08 1.43
N THR A 62 -3.22 -17.58 0.68
CA THR A 62 -1.83 -17.63 1.15
C THR A 62 -1.16 -16.30 0.83
N VAL A 63 -0.73 -15.56 1.86
CA VAL A 63 -0.36 -14.15 1.71
C VAL A 63 1.11 -13.90 2.03
N THR A 64 1.78 -13.18 1.12
CA THR A 64 3.07 -12.53 1.36
C THR A 64 2.85 -11.01 1.48
N GLY A 65 3.39 -10.37 2.51
CA GLY A 65 3.47 -8.91 2.61
C GLY A 65 4.92 -8.46 2.58
N ILE A 66 5.27 -7.49 1.73
CA ILE A 66 6.61 -6.88 1.71
C ILE A 66 6.55 -5.41 2.13
N ASN A 67 7.47 -4.99 2.99
CA ASN A 67 7.61 -3.58 3.39
C ASN A 67 9.08 -3.26 3.66
N ASN A 68 9.53 -2.03 3.38
CA ASN A 68 10.93 -1.63 3.62
C ASN A 68 11.16 -1.03 5.02
N PHE A 69 10.08 -0.82 5.79
CA PHE A 69 10.14 -0.21 7.11
C PHE A 69 9.94 -1.25 8.22
N ASP A 70 11.05 -1.72 8.80
CA ASP A 70 11.06 -2.83 9.77
C ASP A 70 10.24 -2.52 11.05
N ALA A 71 10.15 -1.26 11.45
CA ALA A 71 9.30 -0.85 12.58
C ALA A 71 7.82 -1.18 12.33
N GLN A 72 7.31 -0.98 11.12
CA GLN A 72 5.93 -1.35 10.76
C GLN A 72 5.77 -2.87 10.64
N LEU A 73 6.79 -3.60 10.16
CA LEU A 73 6.75 -5.07 10.16
C LEU A 73 6.75 -5.66 11.57
N THR A 74 7.42 -5.01 12.53
CA THR A 74 7.35 -5.39 13.94
C THR A 74 5.91 -5.28 14.46
N VAL A 75 5.21 -4.20 14.12
CA VAL A 75 3.79 -4.01 14.45
C VAL A 75 2.92 -5.04 13.72
N ALA A 76 3.16 -5.29 12.43
CA ALA A 76 2.43 -6.29 11.64
C ALA A 76 2.52 -7.69 12.29
N ARG A 77 3.73 -8.13 12.68
CA ARG A 77 3.93 -9.41 13.38
C ARG A 77 3.17 -9.47 14.71
N HIS A 78 3.06 -8.36 15.43
CA HIS A 78 2.29 -8.29 16.66
C HIS A 78 0.79 -8.46 16.39
N LEU A 79 0.24 -7.69 15.45
CA LEU A 79 -1.18 -7.74 15.08
C LEU A 79 -1.58 -9.11 14.50
N MET A 80 -0.69 -9.74 13.72
CA MET A 80 -0.88 -11.12 13.25
C MET A 80 -1.09 -12.11 14.40
N ARG A 81 -0.25 -12.02 15.45
CA ARG A 81 -0.38 -12.89 16.64
C ARG A 81 -1.69 -12.63 17.38
N GLU A 82 -2.08 -11.37 17.55
CA GLU A 82 -3.33 -11.02 18.23
C GLU A 82 -4.58 -11.51 17.48
N ASN A 83 -4.50 -11.55 16.15
CA ASN A 83 -5.62 -11.94 15.28
C ASN A 83 -5.51 -13.39 14.76
N ASN A 84 -4.60 -14.21 15.33
CA ASN A 84 -4.36 -15.60 14.91
C ASN A 84 -4.26 -15.77 13.39
N THR A 85 -3.56 -14.86 12.72
CA THR A 85 -3.41 -14.83 11.26
C THR A 85 -1.98 -15.20 10.89
N ASP A 86 -1.81 -16.08 9.90
CA ASP A 86 -0.51 -16.49 9.37
C ASP A 86 -0.24 -15.80 8.03
N LEU A 87 0.90 -15.10 7.92
CA LEU A 87 1.34 -14.33 6.76
C LEU A 87 2.86 -14.47 6.63
N GLU A 88 3.36 -14.57 5.41
CA GLU A 88 4.80 -14.37 5.18
C GLU A 88 5.10 -12.88 5.12
N LEU A 89 5.97 -12.37 6.01
CA LEU A 89 6.41 -10.98 5.99
C LEU A 89 7.87 -10.86 5.53
N LEU A 90 8.08 -10.10 4.46
CA LEU A 90 9.38 -9.79 3.89
C LEU A 90 9.79 -8.36 4.23
N HIS A 91 11.01 -8.18 4.76
CA HIS A 91 11.65 -6.87 4.83
C HIS A 91 12.41 -6.63 3.53
N GLY A 92 11.97 -5.65 2.74
CA GLY A 92 12.58 -5.36 1.44
C GLY A 92 11.87 -4.27 0.65
N ASN A 93 12.44 -3.92 -0.50
CA ASN A 93 11.86 -2.94 -1.43
C ASN A 93 10.90 -3.65 -2.40
N ALA A 94 9.69 -3.11 -2.57
CA ALA A 94 8.70 -3.63 -3.50
C ALA A 94 9.09 -3.45 -4.99
N GLU A 95 10.14 -2.68 -5.27
CA GLU A 95 10.79 -2.57 -6.58
C GLU A 95 11.67 -3.79 -6.94
N THR A 96 12.03 -4.62 -5.95
CA THR A 96 12.85 -5.82 -6.16
C THR A 96 12.49 -6.88 -5.14
N VAL A 97 11.40 -7.58 -5.39
CA VAL A 97 10.85 -8.60 -4.50
C VAL A 97 11.62 -9.92 -4.71
N PRO A 98 12.17 -10.53 -3.64
CA PRO A 98 12.96 -11.75 -3.72
C PRO A 98 12.07 -13.00 -3.86
N LYS A 99 11.24 -13.02 -4.91
CA LYS A 99 10.29 -14.09 -5.24
C LYS A 99 10.36 -14.43 -6.74
N PRO A 100 10.12 -15.69 -7.13
CA PRO A 100 10.14 -16.08 -8.54
C PRO A 100 9.06 -15.37 -9.36
N ASP A 101 9.29 -15.29 -10.67
CA ASP A 101 8.31 -14.81 -11.64
C ASP A 101 7.03 -15.65 -11.57
N THR A 102 5.88 -15.07 -11.92
CA THR A 102 4.60 -15.78 -12.07
C THR A 102 4.17 -16.59 -10.84
N SER A 103 4.45 -16.10 -9.64
CA SER A 103 4.20 -16.81 -8.37
C SER A 103 2.85 -16.48 -7.75
N TYR A 104 2.23 -15.35 -8.12
CA TYR A 104 1.03 -14.82 -7.44
C TYR A 104 -0.20 -14.76 -8.35
N ASP A 105 -1.36 -15.08 -7.77
CA ASP A 105 -2.68 -14.99 -8.38
C ASP A 105 -3.30 -13.60 -8.22
N PHE A 106 -2.81 -12.83 -7.24
CA PHE A 106 -3.31 -11.50 -6.93
C PHE A 106 -2.20 -10.63 -6.30
N ALA A 107 -2.18 -9.35 -6.66
CA ALA A 107 -1.30 -8.37 -6.02
C ALA A 107 -2.11 -7.13 -5.64
N ILE A 108 -1.78 -6.55 -4.50
CA ILE A 108 -2.36 -5.28 -4.05
C ILE A 108 -1.32 -4.33 -3.47
N SER A 109 -1.52 -3.04 -3.64
CA SER A 109 -0.76 -1.99 -2.94
C SER A 109 -1.70 -0.87 -2.50
N GLU A 110 -1.90 -0.70 -1.20
CA GLU A 110 -2.73 0.36 -0.61
C GLU A 110 -1.82 1.39 0.06
N TYR A 111 -1.66 2.57 -0.56
CA TYR A 111 -0.72 3.62 -0.14
C TYR A 111 0.71 3.12 0.21
N GLY A 112 1.09 1.96 -0.35
CA GLY A 112 2.38 1.30 -0.17
C GLY A 112 3.31 1.63 -1.34
N ALA A 113 3.76 0.59 -2.04
CA ALA A 113 4.52 0.75 -3.29
C ALA A 113 3.85 1.71 -4.29
N ALA A 114 2.52 1.75 -4.30
CA ALA A 114 1.71 2.65 -5.13
C ALA A 114 2.07 4.13 -5.02
N ILE A 115 2.63 4.58 -3.88
CA ILE A 115 3.08 5.97 -3.69
C ILE A 115 4.56 6.06 -3.31
N TRP A 116 5.16 5.01 -2.74
CA TRP A 116 6.53 5.03 -2.20
C TRP A 116 7.59 4.40 -3.11
N CYS A 117 7.19 3.83 -4.25
CA CYS A 117 8.10 3.26 -5.24
C CYS A 117 7.95 3.96 -6.59
N ASP A 118 9.01 3.96 -7.38
CA ASP A 118 8.98 4.50 -8.74
C ASP A 118 8.03 3.64 -9.59
N PRO A 119 6.95 4.22 -10.15
CA PRO A 119 5.98 3.48 -10.96
C PRO A 119 6.61 2.81 -12.18
N MET A 120 7.72 3.34 -12.70
CA MET A 120 8.47 2.73 -13.80
C MET A 120 9.25 1.48 -13.38
N VAL A 121 9.34 1.19 -12.08
CA VAL A 121 10.08 0.07 -11.52
C VAL A 121 9.14 -0.93 -10.84
N TRP A 122 8.25 -0.48 -9.94
CA TRP A 122 7.41 -1.40 -9.17
C TRP A 122 6.26 -1.99 -9.99
N LEU A 123 5.75 -1.30 -11.02
CA LEU A 123 4.70 -1.85 -11.89
C LEU A 123 5.22 -3.01 -12.76
N PRO A 124 6.39 -2.90 -13.43
CA PRO A 124 7.03 -4.06 -14.06
C PRO A 124 7.34 -5.19 -13.08
N GLU A 125 7.78 -4.88 -11.86
CA GLU A 125 8.04 -5.88 -10.84
C GLU A 125 6.77 -6.61 -10.38
N ALA A 126 5.68 -5.88 -10.15
CA ALA A 126 4.37 -6.48 -9.86
C ALA A 126 3.89 -7.36 -11.03
N ALA A 127 4.09 -6.91 -12.28
CA ALA A 127 3.77 -7.71 -13.45
C ALA A 127 4.62 -8.98 -13.56
N ARG A 128 5.92 -8.92 -13.22
CA ARG A 128 6.82 -10.09 -13.17
C ARG A 128 6.33 -11.12 -12.15
N LEU A 129 5.91 -10.68 -10.97
CA LEU A 129 5.44 -11.53 -9.89
C LEU A 129 4.10 -12.21 -10.17
N LEU A 130 3.23 -11.55 -10.93
CA LEU A 130 1.89 -12.05 -11.23
C LEU A 130 1.90 -13.13 -12.31
N LYS A 131 1.08 -14.17 -12.12
CA LYS A 131 0.76 -15.13 -13.19
C LYS A 131 0.06 -14.41 -14.36
N PRO A 132 0.20 -14.91 -15.60
CA PRO A 132 -0.53 -14.33 -16.73
C PRO A 132 -2.04 -14.27 -16.48
N GLY A 133 -2.64 -13.09 -16.69
CA GLY A 133 -4.08 -12.86 -16.50
C GLY A 133 -4.49 -12.44 -15.09
N SER A 134 -3.61 -12.62 -14.09
CA SER A 134 -3.84 -12.17 -12.71
C SER A 134 -3.88 -10.65 -12.60
N LYS A 135 -4.43 -10.15 -11.48
CA LYS A 135 -4.70 -8.72 -11.30
C LYS A 135 -3.78 -8.11 -10.26
N LEU A 136 -3.24 -6.95 -10.61
CA LEU A 136 -2.78 -5.95 -9.66
C LEU A 136 -3.94 -4.96 -9.40
N ARG A 137 -4.21 -4.67 -8.14
CA ARG A 137 -5.08 -3.55 -7.73
C ARG A 137 -4.27 -2.63 -6.83
N PHE A 138 -4.44 -1.32 -6.96
CA PHE A 138 -3.71 -0.41 -6.09
C PHE A 138 -4.48 0.87 -5.83
N LEU A 139 -4.15 1.50 -4.72
CA LEU A 139 -4.69 2.78 -4.29
C LEU A 139 -3.52 3.71 -3.94
N GLY A 140 -3.59 4.92 -4.48
CA GLY A 140 -2.64 5.99 -4.17
C GLY A 140 -3.36 7.34 -4.20
N HIS A 141 -2.58 8.41 -4.20
CA HIS A 141 -3.14 9.74 -4.32
C HIS A 141 -3.49 10.08 -5.77
N TYR A 142 -4.58 10.83 -5.96
CA TYR A 142 -4.85 11.43 -7.25
C TYR A 142 -3.87 12.59 -7.47
N PRO A 143 -3.23 12.73 -8.66
CA PRO A 143 -2.19 13.73 -8.88
C PRO A 143 -2.61 15.18 -8.59
N MET A 144 -3.89 15.52 -8.77
CA MET A 144 -4.38 16.87 -8.41
C MET A 144 -4.34 17.12 -6.90
N ALA A 145 -4.62 16.12 -6.07
CA ALA A 145 -4.52 16.27 -4.62
C ALA A 145 -3.08 16.61 -4.21
N ILE A 146 -2.11 15.92 -4.83
CA ILE A 146 -0.69 16.18 -4.61
C ILE A 146 -0.28 17.59 -5.08
N ALA A 147 -0.82 18.03 -6.22
CA ALA A 147 -0.56 19.37 -6.75
C ALA A 147 -1.05 20.49 -5.82
N CYS A 148 -2.08 20.20 -5.02
CA CYS A 148 -2.65 21.10 -4.01
C CYS A 148 -2.05 20.93 -2.61
N TRP A 149 -1.13 19.99 -2.42
CA TRP A 149 -0.54 19.73 -1.11
C TRP A 149 0.53 20.77 -0.76
N GLY A 150 0.48 21.35 0.43
CA GLY A 150 1.53 22.24 0.93
C GLY A 150 2.83 21.48 1.23
N ASN A 151 3.95 22.21 1.32
CA ASN A 151 5.25 21.60 1.67
C ASN A 151 5.31 21.10 3.13
N GLY A 152 4.41 21.58 4.00
CA GLY A 152 4.33 21.16 5.40
C GLY A 152 3.66 19.79 5.63
N GLY A 153 3.12 19.15 4.59
CA GLY A 153 2.43 17.85 4.71
C GLY A 153 1.00 17.91 5.27
N ALA A 154 0.51 19.09 5.67
CA ALA A 154 -0.89 19.32 6.04
C ALA A 154 -1.83 19.15 4.85
N ASP A 155 -3.06 18.69 5.07
CA ASP A 155 -4.06 18.38 4.04
C ASP A 155 -4.10 19.37 2.86
N PRO A 156 -4.33 18.88 1.62
CA PRO A 156 -4.37 19.73 0.44
C PRO A 156 -5.48 20.78 0.56
N ASP A 157 -5.22 21.96 0.00
CA ASP A 157 -6.18 23.08 -0.03
C ASP A 157 -6.64 23.40 -1.46
N ALA A 158 -7.38 24.50 -1.61
CA ALA A 158 -7.93 24.89 -2.92
C ALA A 158 -6.90 25.55 -3.86
N LEU A 159 -5.64 25.69 -3.45
CA LEU A 159 -4.59 26.36 -4.22
C LEU A 159 -3.64 25.34 -4.83
N LEU A 160 -3.24 25.59 -6.07
CA LEU A 160 -2.13 24.87 -6.69
C LEU A 160 -0.83 25.28 -6.00
N ARG A 161 -0.20 24.34 -5.29
CA ARG A 161 1.02 24.56 -4.51
C ARG A 161 2.29 24.19 -5.27
N ARG A 162 2.17 23.41 -6.35
CA ARG A 162 3.28 22.92 -7.17
C ARG A 162 2.83 22.62 -8.61
N CYS A 163 3.78 22.48 -9.53
CA CYS A 163 3.49 22.18 -10.93
C CYS A 163 2.92 20.75 -11.07
N TYR A 164 1.76 20.62 -11.72
CA TYR A 164 1.12 19.33 -11.98
C TYR A 164 1.98 18.39 -12.85
N PHE A 165 2.80 18.95 -13.74
CA PHE A 165 3.63 18.17 -14.67
C PHE A 165 4.97 17.72 -14.08
N ASP A 166 5.36 18.25 -12.91
CA ASP A 166 6.63 17.93 -12.23
C ASP A 166 6.41 17.04 -10.99
N LEU A 167 5.28 16.32 -10.92
CA LEU A 167 4.90 15.51 -9.76
C LEU A 167 5.58 14.14 -9.68
N HIS A 168 6.40 13.78 -10.69
CA HIS A 168 6.94 12.42 -10.81
C HIS A 168 7.65 11.95 -9.55
N LYS A 169 8.41 12.84 -8.91
CA LYS A 169 9.21 12.53 -7.73
C LYS A 169 9.20 13.71 -6.77
N LEU A 170 8.60 13.52 -5.60
CA LEU A 170 8.44 14.56 -4.59
C LEU A 170 9.11 14.14 -3.30
N GLY A 171 9.93 15.03 -2.73
CA GLY A 171 10.60 14.79 -1.46
C GLY A 171 9.82 15.42 -0.31
N TRP A 172 9.63 14.66 0.76
CA TRP A 172 8.93 15.11 1.96
C TRP A 172 9.86 15.28 3.17
N ARG A 173 11.17 15.41 2.92
CA ARG A 173 12.20 15.48 3.97
C ARG A 173 11.99 16.64 4.95
N ASP A 174 11.47 17.75 4.43
CA ASP A 174 11.27 18.99 5.19
C ASP A 174 9.80 19.21 5.58
N ALA A 175 8.94 18.19 5.46
CA ALA A 175 7.55 18.29 5.86
C ALA A 175 7.42 18.41 7.39
N GLU A 176 6.46 19.22 7.85
CA GLU A 176 6.19 19.38 9.28
C GLU A 176 5.45 18.16 9.85
N ILE A 177 4.60 17.55 9.03
CA ILE A 177 3.82 16.36 9.34
C ILE A 177 4.40 15.17 8.58
N ASP A 178 4.74 14.12 9.32
CA ASP A 178 5.34 12.87 8.82
C ASP A 178 6.55 13.10 7.88
N PRO A 179 7.63 13.73 8.37
CA PRO A 179 8.79 14.04 7.56
C PRO A 179 9.48 12.79 7.02
N GLY A 180 9.87 12.85 5.76
CA GLY A 180 10.74 11.87 5.13
C GLY A 180 10.08 11.12 3.97
N GLY A 181 10.91 10.38 3.25
CA GLY A 181 10.46 9.61 2.09
C GLY A 181 10.44 10.42 0.79
N VAL A 182 10.25 9.66 -0.28
CA VAL A 182 10.07 10.16 -1.63
C VAL A 182 8.78 9.56 -2.14
N GLU A 183 7.83 10.42 -2.48
CA GLU A 183 6.58 10.00 -3.08
C GLU A 183 6.65 10.14 -4.59
N PHE A 184 6.11 9.15 -5.30
CA PHE A 184 6.05 9.12 -6.74
C PHE A 184 4.60 9.23 -7.20
N ASN A 185 4.38 10.01 -8.27
CA ASN A 185 3.07 10.17 -8.87
C ASN A 185 3.20 10.16 -10.39
N LEU A 186 2.27 9.51 -11.09
CA LEU A 186 2.14 9.67 -12.54
C LEU A 186 1.09 10.74 -12.81
N SER A 187 1.48 11.83 -13.46
CA SER A 187 0.52 12.76 -14.05
C SER A 187 -0.29 12.03 -15.12
N ILE A 188 -1.56 12.42 -15.29
CA ILE A 188 -2.49 11.73 -16.21
C ILE A 188 -2.35 12.26 -17.66
N SER A 189 -1.50 13.27 -17.87
CA SER A 189 -1.14 13.76 -19.20
C SER A 189 0.01 12.91 -19.75
N GLY A 190 -0.29 12.11 -20.78
CA GLY A 190 0.71 11.37 -21.56
C GLY A 190 1.58 12.25 -22.44
#